data_AF-A0A7Z9BP26-F1
#
_entry.id   AF-A0A7Z9BP26-F1
#
_cell.length_a   1.000
_cell.length_b   1.000
_cell.length_c   1.000
_cell.angle_alpha   90.00
_cell.angle_beta   90.00
_cell.angle_gamma   90.00
#
_symmetry.space_group_name_H-M   'P 1'
#
loop_
_entity.id
_entity.type
_entity.pdbx_description
1 polymer ?
#
loop_
_entity_poly.entity_id
_entity_poly.type
_entity_poly.pdbx_seq_one_letter_code
_entity_poly.pdbx_strand_id
1 'polypeptide(L)'
;MTQTPDYETERSALIAELQAREIKHNPEKIVRITKCADDQIVFLETGDENRGLQHILAKADQFARIGINADEIVDVVMGAITKGSIVSFQGRDTVNPRPVYQFIHKGEIKYIAVTIGNNGYIVGANPRTKPK
;
A
#
# COMPACT_ATOMS: atom_id res chain seq x y z
N MET A 1 9.19 -15.18 -7.54
CA MET A 1 9.79 -15.06 -6.20
C MET A 1 8.86 -15.76 -5.23
N THR A 2 9.30 -16.87 -4.63
CA THR A 2 8.50 -17.64 -3.67
C THR A 2 8.44 -16.87 -2.36
N GLN A 3 7.23 -16.46 -1.95
CA GLN A 3 6.99 -15.95 -0.60
C GLN A 3 7.41 -17.02 0.42
N THR A 4 8.06 -16.60 1.50
CA THR A 4 8.56 -17.54 2.52
C THR A 4 7.40 -18.22 3.25
N PRO A 5 7.55 -19.46 3.73
CA PRO A 5 6.49 -20.18 4.46
C PRO A 5 5.90 -19.38 5.64
N ASP A 6 6.74 -18.56 6.27
CA ASP A 6 6.35 -17.67 7.37
C ASP A 6 5.33 -16.61 6.92
N TYR A 7 5.48 -16.08 5.70
CA TYR A 7 4.55 -15.08 5.16
C TYR A 7 3.17 -15.66 4.87
N GLU A 8 3.07 -16.86 4.30
CA GLU A 8 1.76 -17.45 3.99
C GLU A 8 0.96 -17.79 5.26
N THR A 9 1.67 -18.19 6.32
CA THR A 9 1.08 -18.42 7.64
C THR A 9 0.57 -17.11 8.24
N GLU A 10 1.40 -16.06 8.23
CA GLU A 10 1.01 -14.73 8.70
C GLU A 10 -0.16 -14.15 7.88
N ARG A 11 -0.09 -14.24 6.54
CA ARG A 11 -1.15 -13.82 5.61
C ARG A 11 -2.47 -14.48 5.97
N SER A 12 -2.47 -15.79 6.19
CA SER A 12 -3.67 -16.54 6.54
C SER A 12 -4.26 -16.11 7.89
N ALA A 13 -3.40 -15.85 8.87
CA ALA A 13 -3.82 -15.34 10.18
C ALA A 13 -4.44 -13.93 10.08
N LEU A 14 -3.83 -13.03 9.29
CA LEU A 14 -4.36 -11.68 9.09
C LEU A 14 -5.69 -11.68 8.34
N ILE A 15 -5.87 -12.58 7.37
CA ILE A 15 -7.16 -12.76 6.69
C ILE A 15 -8.24 -13.25 7.66
N ALA A 16 -7.91 -14.22 8.53
CA ALA A 16 -8.82 -14.66 9.57
C ALA A 16 -9.18 -13.51 10.54
N GLU A 17 -8.22 -12.65 10.87
CA GLU A 17 -8.45 -11.47 11.71
C GLU A 17 -9.36 -10.43 11.00
N LEU A 18 -9.19 -10.21 9.69
CA LEU A 18 -10.12 -9.38 8.90
C LEU A 18 -11.54 -9.94 8.95
N GLN A 19 -11.70 -11.26 8.80
CA GLN A 19 -13.00 -11.93 8.86
C GLN A 19 -13.64 -11.81 10.24
N ALA A 20 -12.86 -12.03 11.31
CA ALA A 20 -13.32 -11.89 12.69
C ALA A 20 -13.74 -10.46 13.04
N ARG A 21 -13.12 -9.45 12.40
CA ARG A 21 -13.48 -8.02 12.52
C ARG A 21 -14.61 -7.59 11.57
N GLU A 22 -15.22 -8.52 10.83
CA GLU A 22 -16.27 -8.27 9.83
C GLU A 22 -15.87 -7.23 8.77
N ILE A 23 -14.57 -7.10 8.49
CA ILE A 23 -14.05 -6.19 7.47
C ILE A 23 -14.33 -6.79 6.10
N LYS A 24 -15.00 -6.05 5.22
CA LYS A 24 -15.22 -6.48 3.84
C LYS A 24 -13.90 -6.61 3.07
N HIS A 25 -13.62 -7.82 2.59
CA HIS A 25 -12.47 -8.17 1.77
C HIS A 25 -12.77 -9.40 0.90
N ASN A 26 -11.93 -9.70 -0.09
CA ASN A 26 -11.93 -10.95 -0.84
C ASN A 26 -10.57 -11.69 -0.64
N PRO A 27 -10.53 -12.77 0.17
CA PRO A 27 -9.30 -13.51 0.48
C PRO A 27 -8.48 -13.96 -0.74
N GLU A 28 -9.16 -14.32 -1.83
CA GLU A 28 -8.52 -14.81 -3.07
C GLU A 28 -7.91 -13.68 -3.89
N LYS A 29 -8.40 -12.44 -3.71
CA LYS A 29 -7.91 -11.26 -4.44
C LYS A 29 -6.84 -10.49 -3.69
N ILE A 30 -6.60 -10.78 -2.42
CA ILE A 30 -5.53 -10.16 -1.63
C ILE A 30 -4.17 -10.56 -2.20
N VAL A 31 -3.46 -9.58 -2.74
CA VAL A 31 -2.10 -9.70 -3.27
C VAL A 31 -1.08 -9.54 -2.15
N ARG A 32 -1.32 -8.60 -1.23
CA ARG A 32 -0.45 -8.38 -0.07
C ARG A 32 -1.26 -7.86 1.11
N ILE A 33 -0.91 -8.32 2.30
CA ILE A 33 -1.51 -7.92 3.57
C ILE A 33 -0.40 -7.81 4.62
N THR A 34 -0.55 -6.86 5.54
CA THR A 34 0.35 -6.67 6.68
C THR A 34 -0.42 -6.03 7.84
N LYS A 35 0.11 -6.21 9.04
CA LYS A 35 -0.32 -5.46 10.22
C LYS A 35 0.64 -4.32 10.50
N CYS A 36 0.11 -3.14 10.76
CA CYS A 36 0.86 -1.96 11.15
C CYS A 36 1.12 -1.96 12.68
N ALA A 37 2.02 -1.08 13.14
CA ALA A 37 2.40 -1.01 14.55
C ALA A 37 1.26 -0.54 15.49
N ASP A 38 0.21 0.07 14.93
CA ASP A 38 -1.00 0.52 15.61
C ASP A 38 -2.14 -0.51 15.58
N ASP A 39 -1.82 -1.79 15.32
CA ASP A 39 -2.78 -2.90 15.15
C ASP A 39 -3.76 -2.75 13.97
N GLN A 40 -3.57 -1.73 13.10
CA GLN A 40 -4.32 -1.61 11.86
C GLN A 40 -3.84 -2.67 10.87
N ILE A 41 -4.79 -3.44 10.30
CA ILE A 41 -4.49 -4.34 9.19
C ILE A 41 -4.70 -3.57 7.90
N VAL A 42 -3.69 -3.56 7.03
CA VAL A 42 -3.76 -2.97 5.70
C VAL A 42 -3.56 -4.04 4.64
N PHE A 43 -4.36 -3.98 3.57
CA PHE A 43 -4.36 -5.00 2.54
C PHE A 43 -4.55 -4.41 1.15
N LEU A 44 -3.87 -4.99 0.18
CA LEU A 44 -3.95 -4.68 -1.24
C LEU A 44 -4.59 -5.87 -1.96
N GLU A 45 -5.71 -5.61 -2.64
CA GLU A 45 -6.32 -6.56 -3.54
C GLU A 45 -5.94 -6.29 -5.00
N THR A 46 -6.18 -7.26 -5.87
CA THR A 46 -5.99 -7.13 -7.32
C THR A 46 -6.70 -5.89 -7.86
N GLY A 47 -7.93 -5.64 -7.40
CA GLY A 47 -8.70 -4.45 -7.73
C GLY A 47 -9.19 -4.39 -9.18
N ASP A 48 -9.46 -3.15 -9.63
CA ASP A 48 -9.95 -2.79 -10.96
C ASP A 48 -9.26 -1.50 -11.46
N GLU A 49 -9.72 -0.91 -12.56
CA GLU A 49 -9.17 0.33 -13.12
C GLU A 49 -9.25 1.55 -12.16
N ASN A 50 -10.14 1.51 -11.18
CA ASN A 50 -10.43 2.61 -10.26
C ASN A 50 -9.83 2.40 -8.87
N ARG A 51 -9.51 1.17 -8.46
CA ARG A 51 -8.97 0.86 -7.13
C ARG A 51 -8.06 -0.38 -7.11
N GLY A 52 -7.19 -0.49 -6.10
CA GLY A 52 -6.34 -1.66 -5.86
C GLY A 52 -5.15 -1.73 -6.81
N LEU A 53 -4.55 -2.92 -6.95
CA LEU A 53 -3.29 -3.09 -7.67
C LEU A 53 -3.38 -2.66 -9.14
N GLN A 54 -4.45 -3.02 -9.85
CA GLN A 54 -4.61 -2.64 -11.27
C GLN A 54 -4.60 -1.11 -11.45
N HIS A 55 -5.31 -0.37 -10.61
CA HIS A 55 -5.29 1.09 -10.60
C HIS A 55 -3.90 1.68 -10.30
N ILE A 56 -3.12 1.05 -9.42
CA ILE A 56 -1.75 1.49 -9.11
C ILE A 56 -0.82 1.22 -10.30
N LEU A 57 -0.90 0.03 -10.90
CA LEU A 57 -0.07 -0.37 -12.04
C LEU A 57 -0.34 0.45 -13.30
N ALA A 58 -1.56 1.00 -13.45
CA ALA A 58 -1.85 1.98 -14.50
C ALA A 58 -0.96 3.25 -14.43
N LYS A 59 -0.24 3.46 -13.32
CA LYS A 59 0.72 4.56 -13.13
C LYS A 59 2.17 4.08 -13.10
N ALA A 60 2.47 2.86 -13.54
CA ALA A 60 3.82 2.29 -13.50
C ALA A 60 4.87 3.21 -14.14
N ASP A 61 4.57 3.83 -15.27
CA ASP A 61 5.48 4.80 -15.92
C ASP A 61 5.81 6.01 -15.03
N GLN A 62 4.88 6.43 -14.17
CA GLN A 62 5.12 7.52 -13.23
C GLN A 62 6.02 7.07 -12.06
N PHE A 63 5.88 5.82 -11.62
CA PHE A 63 6.77 5.23 -10.62
C PHE A 63 8.18 5.05 -11.18
N ALA A 64 8.30 4.61 -12.43
CA ALA A 64 9.57 4.45 -13.12
C ALA A 64 10.36 5.77 -13.20
N ARG A 65 9.67 6.92 -13.39
CA ARG A 65 10.29 8.25 -13.37
C ARG A 65 10.93 8.63 -12.03
N ILE A 66 10.52 8.01 -10.93
CA ILE A 66 11.16 8.18 -9.62
C ILE A 66 12.06 7.00 -9.25
N GLY A 67 12.37 6.11 -10.19
CA GLY A 67 13.31 4.99 -10.01
C GLY A 67 12.71 3.73 -9.39
N ILE A 68 11.38 3.56 -9.48
CA ILE A 68 10.66 2.41 -8.92
C ILE A 68 10.04 1.61 -10.07
N ASN A 69 10.52 0.38 -10.28
CA ASN A 69 10.04 -0.48 -11.36
C ASN A 69 8.67 -1.07 -11.03
N ALA A 70 7.92 -1.49 -12.07
CA ALA A 70 6.56 -2.00 -11.92
C ALA A 70 6.45 -3.22 -11.00
N ASP A 71 7.44 -4.11 -11.02
CA ASP A 71 7.55 -5.29 -10.17
C ASP A 71 7.88 -4.96 -8.71
N GLU A 72 8.44 -3.78 -8.43
CA GLU A 72 8.76 -3.30 -7.08
C GLU A 72 7.60 -2.56 -6.41
N ILE A 73 6.59 -2.13 -7.18
CA ILE A 73 5.51 -1.25 -6.71
C ILE A 73 4.81 -1.81 -5.47
N VAL A 74 4.47 -3.10 -5.46
CA VAL A 74 3.77 -3.72 -4.33
C VAL A 74 4.60 -3.64 -3.06
N ASP A 75 5.86 -4.08 -3.13
CA ASP A 75 6.75 -4.09 -1.97
C ASP A 75 7.08 -2.67 -1.48
N VAL A 76 7.24 -1.72 -2.41
CA VAL A 76 7.42 -0.30 -2.09
C VAL A 76 6.20 0.27 -1.38
N VAL A 77 4.99 0.02 -1.86
CA VAL A 77 3.76 0.54 -1.24
C VAL A 77 3.61 -0.03 0.18
N MET A 78 3.77 -1.34 0.34
CA MET A 78 3.67 -1.99 1.66
C MET A 78 4.78 -1.51 2.61
N GLY A 79 6.00 -1.37 2.10
CA GLY A 79 7.16 -0.87 2.85
C GLY A 79 6.99 0.58 3.27
N ALA A 80 6.44 1.44 2.42
CA ALA A 80 6.20 2.84 2.75
C ALA A 80 5.16 2.98 3.87
N ILE A 81 4.08 2.19 3.83
CA ILE A 81 3.04 2.22 4.88
C ILE A 81 3.59 1.72 6.21
N THR A 82 4.40 0.66 6.21
CA THR A 82 4.86 0.00 7.44
C THR A 82 6.12 0.59 8.05
N LYS A 83 7.01 1.13 7.22
CA LYS A 83 8.35 1.60 7.63
C LYS A 83 8.62 3.07 7.28
N GLY A 84 7.79 3.67 6.44
CA GLY A 84 7.93 5.07 6.05
C GLY A 84 7.42 6.03 7.12
N SER A 85 7.76 7.31 6.95
CA SER A 85 7.28 8.39 7.81
C SER A 85 6.31 9.28 7.03
N ILE A 86 5.18 9.64 7.64
CA ILE A 86 4.24 10.58 7.03
C ILE A 86 4.84 11.99 7.14
N VAL A 87 5.05 12.65 5.99
CA VAL A 87 5.68 13.98 5.92
C VAL A 87 4.74 15.08 5.43
N SER A 88 3.63 14.70 4.80
CA SER A 88 2.61 15.63 4.35
C SER A 88 1.34 14.88 3.97
N PHE A 89 0.40 15.62 3.41
CA PHE A 89 -0.89 15.13 2.96
C PHE A 89 -1.19 15.65 1.54
N GLN A 90 -1.82 14.81 0.73
CA GLN A 90 -2.25 15.10 -0.65
C GLN A 90 -3.78 15.11 -0.74
N GLY A 91 -4.32 16.01 -1.58
CA GLY A 91 -5.75 16.08 -1.90
C GLY A 91 -6.40 17.35 -1.38
N ARG A 92 -7.66 17.58 -1.81
CA ARG A 92 -8.49 18.69 -1.33
C ARG A 92 -9.39 18.30 -0.16
N ASP A 93 -9.53 17.00 0.10
CA ASP A 93 -10.28 16.48 1.24
C ASP A 93 -9.51 16.78 2.53
N THR A 94 -10.12 17.63 3.36
CA THR A 94 -9.57 18.04 4.67
C THR A 94 -9.98 17.09 5.79
N VAL A 95 -10.94 16.20 5.56
CA VAL A 95 -11.46 15.23 6.53
C VAL A 95 -10.64 13.94 6.48
N ASN A 96 -10.38 13.41 5.28
CA ASN A 96 -9.55 12.21 5.08
C ASN A 96 -8.42 12.47 4.06
N PRO A 97 -7.46 13.34 4.41
CA PRO A 97 -6.37 13.66 3.51
C PRO A 97 -5.49 12.44 3.22
N ARG A 98 -4.98 12.32 1.99
CA ARG A 98 -4.13 11.19 1.59
C ARG A 98 -2.73 11.35 2.19
N PRO A 99 -2.27 10.48 3.11
CA PRO A 99 -0.91 10.59 3.65
C PRO A 99 0.14 10.43 2.57
N VAL A 100 1.21 11.23 2.68
CA VAL A 100 2.42 11.12 1.86
C VAL A 100 3.53 10.56 2.71
N TYR A 101 4.00 9.38 2.35
CA TYR A 101 5.08 8.67 3.01
C TYR A 101 6.42 9.04 2.40
N GLN A 102 7.40 9.32 3.26
CA GLN A 102 8.82 9.36 2.96
C GLN A 102 9.45 8.03 3.34
N PHE A 103 10.30 7.48 2.48
CA PHE A 103 11.05 6.25 2.75
C PHE A 103 12.35 6.23 1.94
N ILE A 104 13.26 5.32 2.30
CA ILE A 104 14.50 5.09 1.56
C ILE A 104 14.26 3.92 0.60
N HIS A 105 14.59 4.12 -0.67
CA HIS A 105 14.60 3.07 -1.68
C HIS A 105 15.87 3.20 -2.52
N LYS A 106 16.66 2.12 -2.58
CA LYS A 106 17.96 2.08 -3.28
C LYS A 106 18.91 3.22 -2.88
N GLY A 107 18.93 3.56 -1.59
CA GLY A 107 19.78 4.62 -1.04
C GLY A 107 19.26 6.05 -1.23
N GLU A 108 18.13 6.23 -1.91
CA GLU A 108 17.54 7.54 -2.17
C GLU A 108 16.24 7.74 -1.40
N ILE A 109 16.00 8.98 -0.97
CA ILE A 109 14.73 9.36 -0.38
C ILE A 109 13.67 9.43 -1.47
N LYS A 110 12.57 8.70 -1.29
CA LYS A 110 11.40 8.68 -2.18
C LYS A 110 10.14 9.10 -1.42
N TYR A 111 9.12 9.46 -2.20
CA TYR A 111 7.82 9.87 -1.69
C TYR A 111 6.70 9.19 -2.47
N ILE A 112 5.72 8.64 -1.75
CA ILE A 112 4.47 8.16 -2.36
C ILE A 112 3.28 8.63 -1.53
N ALA A 113 2.19 9.00 -2.19
CA ALA A 113 0.92 9.27 -1.53
C ALA A 113 0.04 8.03 -1.64
N VAL A 114 -0.46 7.49 -0.53
CA VAL A 114 -1.26 6.25 -0.52
C VAL A 114 -2.66 6.55 0.03
N THR A 115 -3.70 6.18 -0.72
CA THR A 115 -5.08 6.16 -0.20
C THR A 115 -5.35 4.79 0.41
N ILE A 116 -5.63 4.80 1.71
CA ILE A 116 -6.08 3.64 2.48
C ILE A 116 -7.53 3.95 2.88
N GLY A 117 -8.46 3.05 2.58
CA GLY A 117 -9.84 3.15 3.04
C GLY A 117 -9.92 2.91 4.55
N ASN A 118 -10.99 3.37 5.19
CA ASN A 118 -11.16 3.23 6.66
C ASN A 118 -11.10 1.78 7.15
N ASN A 119 -11.36 0.81 6.25
CA ASN A 119 -11.27 -0.62 6.52
C ASN A 119 -9.86 -1.22 6.35
N GLY A 120 -8.85 -0.41 5.99
CA GLY A 120 -7.49 -0.88 5.71
C GLY A 120 -7.22 -1.22 4.24
N TYR A 121 -8.22 -1.12 3.36
CA TYR A 121 -8.04 -1.44 1.93
C TYR A 121 -7.20 -0.37 1.22
N ILE A 122 -6.11 -0.77 0.57
CA ILE A 122 -5.29 0.12 -0.25
C ILE A 122 -6.01 0.38 -1.58
N VAL A 123 -6.62 1.56 -1.68
CA VAL A 123 -7.38 1.99 -2.87
C VAL A 123 -6.43 2.42 -3.98
N GLY A 124 -5.31 3.06 -3.68
CA GLY A 124 -4.37 3.48 -4.69
C GLY A 124 -3.13 4.19 -4.14
N ALA A 125 -2.13 4.35 -5.00
CA ALA A 125 -0.88 5.02 -4.69
C ALA A 125 -0.46 5.92 -5.86
N ASN A 126 0.14 7.07 -5.53
CA ASN A 126 0.69 8.01 -6.50
C ASN A 126 2.16 8.30 -6.16
N PRO A 127 3.11 8.17 -7.11
CA PRO A 127 4.49 8.58 -6.89
C PRO A 127 4.58 10.10 -6.77
N ARG A 128 5.56 10.58 -5.98
CA ARG A 128 5.84 12.00 -5.82
C ARG A 128 7.33 12.27 -5.93
N THR A 129 7.68 13.41 -6.52
CA THR A 129 9.06 13.90 -6.61
C THR A 129 9.48 14.75 -5.40
N LYS A 130 8.50 15.20 -4.59
CA LYS A 130 8.72 16.05 -3.41
C LYS A 130 7.63 15.80 -2.36
N PRO A 131 7.88 16.14 -1.08
CA PRO A 131 6.91 15.93 -0.02
C PRO A 131 5.69 16.86 -0.13
N LYS A 132 5.79 18.08 -0.67
CA LYS A 132 4.67 19.04 -0.77
C LYS A 132 4.25 19.36 -2.19
#